data_AF-T1H2V2-F1
#
_entry.id   AF-T1H2V2-F1
#
_cell.length_a   1.000
_cell.length_b   1.000
_cell.length_c   1.000
_cell.angle_alpha   90.00
_cell.angle_beta   90.00
_cell.angle_gamma   90.00
#
_symmetry.space_group_name_H-M   'P 1'
#
loop_
_entity.id
_entity.type
_entity.pdbx_description
1 polymer ?
#
loop_
_entity_poly.entity_id
_entity_poly.type
_entity_poly.pdbx_seq_one_letter_code
_entity_poly.pdbx_strand_id
1 'polypeptide(L)'
;MEVLGCGIMRNEILIHSGVSNSIGYAFGLGLERLAMILFDIPDIRLFWSNDSGFLNQFNEDEHRINKFKAISTFPQCTNDLSFWLPDSMEIENFSPNDFYDVARGIGGDMIEQITLVDKFKHPKTG
;
A
#
# COMPACT_ATOMS: atom_id res chain seq x y z
N MET A 1 10.84 -5.58 21.62
CA MET A 1 11.61 -4.84 20.61
C MET A 1 11.40 -3.36 20.86
N GLU A 2 12.48 -2.57 20.96
CA GLU A 2 12.41 -1.12 21.24
C GLU A 2 12.02 -0.34 19.98
N VAL A 3 11.00 0.52 20.07
CA VAL A 3 10.44 1.28 18.92
C VAL A 3 10.73 2.78 19.02
N LEU A 4 11.00 3.26 20.24
CA LEU A 4 11.28 4.67 20.51
C LEU A 4 12.19 4.81 21.73
N GLY A 5 13.01 5.86 21.70
CA GLY A 5 13.73 6.37 22.87
C GLY A 5 13.18 7.75 23.24
N CYS A 6 12.99 8.01 24.53
CA CYS A 6 12.55 9.31 25.02
C CYS A 6 13.23 9.69 26.34
N GLY A 7 13.31 10.98 26.62
CA GLY A 7 13.85 11.46 27.89
C GLY A 7 13.79 12.96 28.07
N ILE A 8 14.15 13.38 29.28
CA ILE A 8 14.39 14.78 29.61
C ILE A 8 15.74 15.17 29.01
N MET A 9 15.77 16.30 28.31
CA MET A 9 16.98 16.85 27.73
C MET A 9 17.94 17.31 28.82
N ARG A 10 19.23 17.06 28.60
CA ARG A 10 20.29 17.58 29.48
C ARG A 10 20.28 19.11 29.45
N ASN A 11 20.22 19.72 30.64
CA ASN A 11 20.07 21.16 30.80
C ASN A 11 21.21 21.95 30.14
N GLU A 12 22.43 21.40 30.14
CA GLU A 12 23.58 22.02 29.49
C GLU A 12 23.33 22.22 27.98
N ILE A 13 22.65 21.28 27.31
CA ILE A 13 22.35 21.39 25.87
C ILE A 13 21.41 22.57 25.63
N LEU A 14 20.37 22.71 26.46
CA LEU A 14 19.40 23.81 26.36
C LEU A 14 20.07 25.16 26.57
N ILE A 15 20.94 25.27 27.59
CA ILE A 15 21.71 26.49 27.89
C ILE A 15 22.61 26.88 26.71
N HIS A 16 23.35 25.92 26.13
CA HIS A 16 24.23 26.20 24.99
C HIS A 16 23.45 26.55 23.71
N SER A 17 22.18 26.15 23.60
CA SER A 17 21.27 26.57 22.52
C SER A 17 20.59 27.92 22.77
N GLY A 18 20.95 28.64 23.84
CA GLY A 18 20.37 29.95 24.17
C GLY A 18 19.02 29.89 24.90
N VAL A 19 18.58 28.69 25.32
CA VAL A 19 17.35 28.51 26.09
C VAL A 19 17.71 28.36 27.56
N SER A 20 17.62 29.46 28.31
CA SER A 20 17.80 29.46 29.76
C SER A 20 16.45 29.34 30.48
N ASN A 21 16.43 28.61 31.61
CA ASN A 21 15.26 28.44 32.48
C ASN A 21 14.08 27.64 31.89
N SER A 22 14.35 26.59 31.11
CA SER A 22 13.34 25.67 30.58
C SER A 22 13.74 24.21 30.78
N ILE A 23 12.75 23.31 30.86
CA ILE A 23 12.95 21.86 30.83
C ILE A 23 12.45 21.36 29.47
N GLY A 24 13.30 20.64 28.74
CA GLY A 24 12.98 20.06 27.44
C GLY A 24 12.75 18.55 27.55
N TYR A 25 11.84 18.03 26.73
CA TYR A 25 11.69 16.60 26.48
C TYR A 25 12.04 16.32 25.03
N ALA A 26 12.70 15.20 24.77
CA ALA A 26 13.00 14.73 23.42
C ALA A 26 12.58 13.28 23.29
N PHE A 27 12.07 12.92 22.11
CA PHE A 27 11.82 11.55 21.73
C PHE A 27 12.23 11.34 20.27
N GLY A 28 12.70 10.14 19.95
CA GLY A 28 13.03 9.70 18.61
C GLY A 28 12.27 8.43 18.28
N LEU A 29 11.63 8.42 17.12
CA LEU A 29 10.86 7.29 16.61
C LEU A 29 11.59 6.69 15.40
N GLY A 30 11.80 5.38 15.41
CA GLY A 30 12.23 4.66 14.21
C GLY A 30 11.03 4.34 13.35
N LEU A 31 10.78 5.13 12.30
CA LEU A 31 9.59 4.99 11.45
C LEU A 31 9.51 3.63 10.80
N GLU A 32 10.63 3.11 10.30
CA GLU A 32 10.71 1.79 9.65
C GLU A 32 10.34 0.68 10.63
N ARG A 33 10.84 0.78 11.87
CA ARG A 33 10.54 -0.24 12.89
C ARG A 33 9.07 -0.17 13.33
N LEU A 34 8.51 1.04 13.46
CA LEU A 34 7.09 1.20 13.74
C LEU A 34 6.25 0.62 12.60
N ALA A 35 6.60 0.93 11.35
CA ALA A 35 5.92 0.43 10.15
C ALA A 35 5.99 -1.11 10.04
N MET A 36 7.16 -1.72 10.33
CA MET A 36 7.30 -3.17 10.32
C MET A 36 6.39 -3.88 11.31
N ILE A 37 6.18 -3.30 12.50
CA ILE A 37 5.25 -3.85 13.51
C ILE A 37 3.80 -3.55 13.13
N LEU A 38 3.51 -2.34 12.66
CA LEU A 38 2.17 -1.89 12.35
C LEU A 38 1.59 -2.68 11.18
N PHE A 39 2.38 -2.87 10.14
CA PHE A 39 2.00 -3.49 8.88
C PHE A 39 2.48 -4.94 8.74
N ASP A 40 3.09 -5.55 9.77
CA ASP A 40 3.68 -6.90 9.72
C ASP A 40 4.67 -7.11 8.55
N ILE A 41 5.46 -6.08 8.22
CA ILE A 41 6.48 -6.16 7.16
C ILE A 41 7.68 -6.94 7.71
N PRO A 42 8.08 -8.05 7.06
CA PRO A 42 9.08 -8.97 7.61
C PRO A 42 10.53 -8.47 7.44
N ASP A 43 10.78 -7.56 6.50
CA ASP A 43 12.12 -7.10 6.14
C ASP A 43 12.15 -5.61 5.78
N ILE A 44 13.08 -4.87 6.37
CA ILE A 44 13.27 -3.43 6.13
C ILE A 44 13.67 -3.10 4.69
N ARG A 45 14.29 -4.05 3.97
CA ARG A 45 14.70 -3.87 2.57
C ARG A 45 13.50 -3.64 1.65
N LEU A 46 12.32 -4.10 2.04
CA LEU A 46 11.08 -3.89 1.27
C LEU A 46 10.74 -2.41 1.11
N PHE A 47 11.08 -1.55 2.08
CA PHE A 47 10.88 -0.10 1.96
C PHE A 47 11.70 0.55 0.83
N TRP A 48 12.73 -0.13 0.34
CA TRP A 48 13.58 0.32 -0.76
C TRP A 48 13.32 -0.45 -2.05
N SER A 49 12.30 -1.31 -2.06
CA SER A 49 11.90 -2.06 -3.24
C SER A 49 11.07 -1.18 -4.18
N ASN A 50 11.32 -1.30 -5.48
CA ASN A 50 10.47 -0.71 -6.52
C ASN A 50 9.40 -1.70 -7.03
N ASP A 51 9.19 -2.80 -6.32
CA ASP A 51 8.19 -3.80 -6.69
C ASP A 51 6.78 -3.23 -6.53
N SER A 52 6.03 -3.21 -7.63
CA SER A 52 4.68 -2.65 -7.66
C SER A 52 3.71 -3.39 -6.74
N GLY A 53 3.92 -4.69 -6.52
CA GLY A 53 3.14 -5.50 -5.61
C GLY A 53 3.30 -5.08 -4.15
N PHE A 54 4.43 -4.48 -3.75
CA PHE A 54 4.60 -3.89 -2.41
C PHE A 54 4.02 -2.48 -2.35
N LEU A 55 4.35 -1.63 -3.32
CA LEU A 55 3.99 -0.21 -3.32
C LEU A 55 2.46 0.01 -3.33
N ASN A 56 1.70 -0.88 -3.98
CA ASN A 56 0.25 -0.73 -4.12
C ASN A 56 -0.54 -1.27 -2.90
N GLN A 57 0.10 -1.88 -1.90
CA GLN A 57 -0.59 -2.40 -0.71
C GLN A 57 -0.95 -1.32 0.33
N PHE A 58 -0.29 -0.16 0.27
CA PHE A 58 -0.38 0.90 1.28
C PHE A 58 -0.92 2.19 0.63
N ASN A 59 -2.17 2.15 0.16
CA ASN A 59 -2.81 3.32 -0.43
C ASN A 59 -3.43 4.23 0.65
N GLU A 60 -3.33 5.55 0.47
CA GLU A 60 -3.69 6.59 1.44
C GLU A 60 -5.20 6.70 1.69
N ASP A 61 -6.03 6.28 0.73
CA ASP A 61 -7.49 6.44 0.80
C ASP A 61 -8.15 5.53 1.84
N GLU A 62 -7.46 4.46 2.25
CA GLU A 62 -7.95 3.55 3.27
C GLU A 62 -7.51 4.04 4.66
N HIS A 63 -8.47 4.52 5.45
CA HIS A 63 -8.28 4.82 6.89
C HIS A 63 -8.04 3.55 7.74
N ARG A 64 -7.62 2.45 7.10
CA ARG A 64 -7.42 1.13 7.67
C ARG A 64 -5.94 0.78 7.62
N ILE A 65 -5.44 0.21 8.71
CA ILE A 65 -4.11 -0.38 8.74
C ILE A 65 -4.17 -1.73 8.00
N ASN A 66 -3.58 -1.78 6.81
CA ASN A 66 -3.47 -3.00 6.01
C ASN A 66 -2.22 -3.78 6.38
N LYS A 67 -2.37 -5.08 6.66
CA LYS A 67 -1.23 -5.97 6.88
C LYS A 67 -0.59 -6.31 5.54
N PHE A 68 0.74 -6.30 5.51
CA PHE A 68 1.53 -6.70 4.38
C PHE A 68 1.17 -8.13 3.95
N LYS A 69 0.95 -8.30 2.66
CA LYS A 69 0.80 -9.59 2.00
C LYS A 69 2.08 -9.85 1.19
N ALA A 70 2.62 -11.06 1.34
CA ALA A 70 3.80 -11.47 0.60
C ALA A 70 3.57 -11.35 -0.91
N ILE A 71 4.54 -10.75 -1.60
CA ILE A 71 4.59 -10.61 -3.06
C ILE A 71 5.27 -11.82 -3.70
N SER A 72 5.03 -12.05 -4.99
CA SER A 72 5.70 -13.13 -5.73
C SER A 72 7.21 -12.90 -5.79
N THR A 73 7.98 -13.99 -5.68
CA THR A 73 9.44 -13.96 -5.93
C THR A 73 9.79 -14.10 -7.41
N PHE A 74 8.81 -14.41 -8.25
CA PHE A 74 8.98 -14.58 -9.69
C PHE A 74 8.72 -13.25 -10.41
N PRO A 75 9.31 -13.03 -11.60
CA PRO A 75 9.05 -11.83 -12.38
C PRO A 75 7.55 -11.63 -12.62
N GLN A 76 7.10 -10.38 -12.45
CA GLN A 76 5.72 -10.00 -12.73
C GLN A 76 5.40 -10.27 -14.21
N CYS A 77 4.24 -10.88 -14.46
CA CYS A 77 3.74 -11.14 -15.80
C CYS A 77 2.46 -10.33 -16.02
N THR A 78 2.52 -9.37 -16.96
CA THR A 78 1.37 -8.55 -17.33
C THR A 78 0.69 -9.16 -18.55
N ASN A 79 -0.62 -9.38 -18.45
CA ASN A 79 -1.44 -9.84 -19.57
C ASN A 79 -2.68 -8.95 -19.68
N ASP A 80 -3.02 -8.57 -20.91
CA ASP A 80 -4.23 -7.81 -21.19
C ASP A 80 -5.38 -8.77 -21.55
N LEU A 81 -6.59 -8.46 -21.09
CA LEU A 81 -7.81 -9.19 -21.41
C LEU A 81 -8.92 -8.21 -21.77
N SER A 82 -9.56 -8.45 -22.90
CA SER A 82 -10.71 -7.67 -23.37
C SER A 82 -11.87 -8.60 -23.72
N PHE A 83 -13.08 -8.21 -23.39
CA PHE A 83 -14.30 -8.96 -23.72
C PHE A 83 -15.48 -8.02 -23.95
N TRP A 84 -16.47 -8.52 -24.68
CA TRP A 84 -17.76 -7.83 -24.85
C TRP A 84 -18.65 -8.10 -23.64
N LEU A 85 -19.40 -7.09 -23.21
CA LEU A 85 -20.45 -7.27 -22.22
C LEU A 85 -21.65 -8.00 -22.85
N PRO A 86 -22.41 -8.79 -22.07
CA PRO A 86 -23.64 -9.40 -22.54
C PRO A 86 -24.65 -8.33 -23.00
N ASP A 87 -25.47 -8.63 -24.01
CA ASP A 87 -26.49 -7.69 -24.55
C ASP A 87 -27.48 -7.18 -23.50
N SER A 88 -27.64 -7.89 -22.39
CA SER A 88 -28.49 -7.50 -21.26
C SER A 88 -27.86 -6.46 -20.32
N MET A 89 -26.58 -6.10 -20.53
CA MET A 89 -25.81 -5.25 -19.63
C MET A 89 -25.18 -4.09 -20.40
N GLU A 90 -25.43 -2.87 -19.93
CA GLU A 90 -24.78 -1.67 -20.48
C GLU A 90 -23.45 -1.38 -19.76
N ILE A 91 -22.52 -0.72 -20.46
CA ILE A 91 -21.19 -0.35 -19.93
C ILE A 91 -21.30 0.47 -18.63
N GLU A 92 -22.35 1.28 -18.50
CA GLU A 92 -22.59 2.14 -17.34
C GLU A 92 -23.02 1.35 -16.10
N ASN A 93 -23.65 0.19 -16.32
CA ASN A 93 -24.13 -0.69 -15.26
C ASN A 93 -23.13 -1.80 -14.91
N PHE A 94 -22.05 -1.94 -15.68
CA PHE A 94 -21.00 -2.91 -15.40
C PHE A 94 -20.17 -2.49 -14.18
N SER A 95 -20.16 -3.36 -13.17
CA SER A 95 -19.29 -3.24 -12.01
C SER A 95 -18.00 -4.03 -12.26
N PRO A 96 -16.83 -3.39 -12.35
CA PRO A 96 -15.55 -4.10 -12.49
C PRO A 96 -15.29 -5.12 -11.37
N ASN A 97 -15.88 -4.89 -10.19
CA ASN A 97 -15.74 -5.78 -9.05
C ASN A 97 -16.28 -7.19 -9.33
N ASP A 98 -17.32 -7.33 -10.16
CA ASP A 98 -17.87 -8.64 -10.52
C ASP A 98 -16.81 -9.48 -11.24
N PHE A 99 -16.08 -8.85 -12.17
CA PHE A 99 -14.95 -9.48 -12.83
C PHE A 99 -13.78 -9.73 -11.88
N TYR A 100 -13.47 -8.79 -11.00
CA TYR A 100 -12.40 -8.95 -10.01
C TYR A 100 -12.65 -10.16 -9.09
N ASP A 101 -13.90 -10.38 -8.68
CA ASP A 101 -14.28 -11.51 -7.84
C ASP A 101 -14.16 -12.84 -8.59
N VAL A 102 -14.59 -12.90 -9.85
CA VAL A 102 -14.40 -14.10 -10.69
C VAL A 102 -12.92 -14.40 -10.91
N ALA A 103 -12.14 -13.38 -11.27
CA ALA A 103 -10.71 -13.52 -11.51
C ALA A 103 -9.99 -14.00 -10.24
N ARG A 104 -10.29 -13.41 -9.08
CA ARG A 104 -9.75 -13.85 -7.78
C ARG A 104 -10.25 -15.25 -7.39
N GLY A 105 -11.48 -15.61 -7.74
CA GLY A 105 -12.03 -16.95 -7.51
C GLY A 105 -11.26 -18.05 -8.25
N ILE A 106 -10.70 -17.73 -9.44
CA ILE A 106 -9.95 -18.68 -10.27
C ILE A 106 -8.44 -18.60 -9.99
N GLY A 107 -7.87 -17.39 -10.04
CA GLY A 107 -6.43 -17.16 -9.93
C GLY A 107 -5.90 -17.04 -8.50
N GLY A 108 -6.78 -16.79 -7.53
CA GLY A 108 -6.43 -16.66 -6.12
C GLY A 108 -5.28 -15.66 -5.89
N ASP A 109 -4.28 -16.11 -5.13
CA ASP A 109 -3.11 -15.31 -4.77
C ASP A 109 -2.08 -15.13 -5.89
N MET A 110 -2.25 -15.79 -7.05
CA MET A 110 -1.38 -15.55 -8.21
C MET A 110 -1.67 -14.21 -8.88
N ILE A 111 -2.87 -13.67 -8.67
CA ILE A 111 -3.26 -12.37 -9.22
C ILE A 111 -2.91 -11.30 -8.19
N GLU A 112 -1.82 -10.57 -8.45
CA GLU A 112 -1.39 -9.45 -7.61
C GLU A 112 -2.28 -8.21 -7.81
N GLN A 113 -2.64 -7.91 -9.07
CA GLN A 113 -3.39 -6.72 -9.42
C GLN A 113 -4.26 -6.95 -10.66
N ILE A 114 -5.44 -6.31 -10.68
CA ILE A 114 -6.26 -6.15 -11.87
C ILE A 114 -6.62 -4.67 -11.98
N THR A 115 -6.48 -4.10 -13.17
CA THR A 115 -6.82 -2.71 -13.44
C THR A 115 -7.63 -2.64 -14.73
N LEU A 116 -8.77 -1.95 -14.69
CA LEU A 116 -9.50 -1.63 -15.90
C LEU A 116 -8.75 -0.55 -16.68
N VAL A 117 -8.20 -0.92 -17.84
CA VAL A 117 -7.39 -0.02 -18.68
C VAL A 117 -8.26 0.79 -19.64
N ASP A 118 -9.24 0.17 -20.28
CA ASP A 118 -10.07 0.80 -21.30
C ASP A 118 -11.52 0.32 -21.24
N LYS A 119 -12.44 1.19 -21.65
CA LYS A 119 -13.86 0.88 -21.87
C LYS A 119 -14.39 1.78 -22.97
N PHE A 120 -15.03 1.19 -23.97
CA PHE A 120 -15.66 1.96 -25.04
C PHE A 120 -16.88 1.25 -25.60
N LYS A 121 -17.73 2.02 -26.27
CA LYS A 121 -18.95 1.58 -26.93
C LYS A 121 -18.71 1.49 -28.43
N HIS A 122 -18.92 0.34 -29.06
CA HIS A 122 -18.66 0.23 -30.49
C HIS A 122 -19.85 0.78 -31.30
N PRO A 123 -19.64 1.74 -32.20
CA PRO A 123 -20.72 2.54 -32.79
C PRO A 123 -21.71 1.74 -33.67
N LYS A 124 -21.35 0.52 -34.10
CA LYS A 124 -22.19 -0.33 -34.95
C LYS A 124 -22.75 -1.57 -34.27
N THR A 125 -22.12 -2.04 -33.20
CA THR A 125 -22.41 -3.36 -32.61
C THR A 125 -22.81 -3.29 -31.14
N GLY A 126 -22.85 -2.10 -30.56
CA GLY A 126 -23.17 -1.93 -29.15
C GLY A 126 -22.00 -1.43 -28.36
#